data_AF-A0A136L5N6-F1
#
_entry.id   AF-A0A136L5N6-F1
#
_cell.length_a   1.000
_cell.length_b   1.000
_cell.length_c   1.000
_cell.angle_alpha   90.00
_cell.angle_beta   90.00
_cell.angle_gamma   90.00
#
_symmetry.space_group_name_H-M   'P 1'
#
loop_
_entity.id
_entity.type
_entity.pdbx_description
1 polymer ?
#
loop_
_entity_poly.entity_id
_entity_poly.type
_entity_poly.pdbx_seq_one_letter_code
_entity_poly.pdbx_strand_id
1 'polypeptide(L)'
;MSSIVQETPQPSSIYHVDREHGSLRLIILLLFIGLWVIIGGILGFIVSSDGLNLLAILIGFFASYGITALIERRLKTRWRSGRYIEVTADAVRVIKRGNTESELQAGQAVTPLLWRFQIRKRARIPKGWWMYALGLEGDAAVITAYAFFSPAQSEAYALTSEFKLLEGKKKQSGKQQHPIMETTTLRAAGEERRLRAAEEFRWISGAEMPYDDFIRYVEQIKAGFPEWAPLS
;
A
#
# COMPACT_ATOMS: atom_id res chain seq x y z
N MET A 1 -16.14 -45.65 9.30
CA MET A 1 -15.14 -44.85 10.05
C MET A 1 -14.50 -43.90 9.06
N SER A 2 -14.98 -42.66 9.00
CA SER A 2 -14.48 -41.64 8.08
C SER A 2 -13.24 -41.02 8.70
N SER A 3 -12.07 -41.28 8.11
CA SER A 3 -10.81 -40.67 8.51
C SER A 3 -10.90 -39.16 8.24
N ILE A 4 -10.95 -38.37 9.30
CA ILE A 4 -10.71 -36.93 9.23
C ILE A 4 -9.24 -36.78 8.84
N VAL A 5 -9.00 -36.48 7.56
CA VAL A 5 -7.68 -36.03 7.11
C VAL A 5 -7.41 -34.73 7.84
N GLN A 6 -6.57 -34.78 8.87
CA GLN A 6 -5.97 -33.58 9.43
C GLN A 6 -5.02 -33.05 8.37
N GLU A 7 -5.49 -32.08 7.57
CA GLU A 7 -4.60 -31.25 6.76
C GLU A 7 -3.63 -30.57 7.72
N THR A 8 -2.39 -31.02 7.71
CA THR A 8 -1.28 -30.32 8.37
C THR A 8 -1.33 -28.88 7.86
N PRO A 9 -1.43 -27.85 8.73
CA PRO A 9 -1.52 -26.47 8.27
C PRO A 9 -0.23 -26.15 7.51
N GLN A 10 -0.35 -26.03 6.19
CA GLN A 10 0.72 -25.54 5.34
C GLN A 10 1.15 -24.17 5.88
N PRO A 11 2.45 -23.82 5.83
CA PRO A 11 2.92 -22.54 6.35
C PRO A 11 2.26 -21.40 5.58
N SER A 12 1.22 -20.81 6.17
CA SER A 12 0.51 -19.66 5.63
C SER A 12 1.16 -18.39 6.16
N SER A 13 1.70 -17.56 5.29
CA SER A 13 2.17 -16.22 5.66
C SER A 13 1.04 -15.22 5.49
N ILE A 14 0.75 -14.48 6.56
CA ILE A 14 -0.29 -13.45 6.58
C ILE A 14 0.36 -12.08 6.66
N TYR A 15 0.14 -11.25 5.63
CA TYR A 15 0.62 -9.88 5.53
C TYR A 15 -0.55 -8.91 5.72
N HIS A 16 -0.56 -8.16 6.82
CA HIS A 16 -1.59 -7.15 7.06
C HIS A 16 -1.34 -5.90 6.23
N VAL A 17 -2.35 -5.50 5.45
CA VAL A 17 -2.23 -4.39 4.48
C VAL A 17 -3.11 -3.21 4.89
N ASP A 18 -2.85 -2.05 4.28
CA ASP A 18 -3.65 -0.84 4.44
C ASP A 18 -3.74 -0.35 5.90
N ARG A 19 -2.59 -0.24 6.58
CA ARG A 19 -2.52 0.23 7.98
C ARG A 19 -3.25 1.57 8.19
N GLU A 20 -3.24 2.43 7.19
CA GLU A 20 -3.91 3.75 7.22
C GLU A 20 -5.25 3.79 6.46
N HIS A 21 -6.19 2.98 6.93
CA HIS A 21 -7.52 2.83 6.34
C HIS A 21 -8.51 3.93 6.78
N GLY A 22 -9.65 4.05 6.07
CA GLY A 22 -10.59 5.17 6.22
C GLY A 22 -11.20 5.33 7.62
N SER A 23 -11.58 4.23 8.29
CA SER A 23 -12.17 4.31 9.63
C SER A 23 -11.18 4.81 10.69
N LEU A 24 -9.89 4.49 10.57
CA LEU A 24 -8.86 5.06 11.43
C LEU A 24 -8.83 6.60 11.33
N ARG A 25 -8.93 7.14 10.11
CA ARG A 25 -8.94 8.61 9.92
C ARG A 25 -10.21 9.25 10.47
N LEU A 26 -11.36 8.61 10.25
CA LEU A 26 -12.63 9.09 10.76
C LEU A 26 -12.62 9.16 12.30
N ILE A 27 -12.14 8.11 12.97
CA ILE A 27 -12.12 8.11 14.44
C ILE A 27 -11.12 9.12 15.01
N ILE A 28 -9.97 9.32 14.36
CA ILE A 28 -8.99 10.35 14.77
C ILE A 28 -9.61 11.74 14.62
N LEU A 29 -10.35 12.00 13.55
CA LEU A 29 -11.06 13.26 13.33
C LEU A 29 -12.14 13.48 14.40
N LEU A 30 -12.98 12.48 14.67
CA LEU A 30 -14.01 12.56 15.71
C LEU A 30 -13.40 12.78 17.09
N LEU A 31 -12.31 12.08 17.40
CA LEU A 31 -11.58 12.22 18.66
C LEU A 31 -10.96 13.61 18.79
N PHE A 32 -10.43 14.16 17.69
CA PHE A 32 -9.91 15.52 17.65
C PHE A 32 -11.00 16.55 17.94
N ILE A 33 -12.14 16.47 17.26
CA ILE A 33 -13.27 17.39 17.49
C ILE A 33 -13.79 17.26 18.93
N GLY A 34 -13.95 16.03 19.43
CA GLY A 34 -14.41 15.77 20.79
C GLY A 34 -13.46 16.34 21.85
N LEU A 35 -12.14 16.07 21.73
CA LEU A 35 -11.14 16.64 22.63
C LEU A 35 -11.11 18.17 22.56
N TRP A 36 -11.27 18.75 21.37
CA TRP A 36 -11.23 20.19 21.21
C TRP A 36 -12.38 20.89 21.93
N VAL A 37 -13.60 20.34 21.81
CA VAL A 37 -14.77 20.84 22.54
C VAL A 37 -14.60 20.68 24.05
N ILE A 38 -14.12 19.52 24.51
CA ILE A 38 -13.93 19.24 25.94
C ILE A 38 -12.86 20.16 26.54
N ILE A 39 -11.67 20.21 25.95
CA ILE A 39 -10.55 21.01 26.46
C ILE A 39 -10.87 22.50 26.36
N GLY A 40 -11.43 22.94 25.23
CA GLY A 40 -11.87 24.32 25.05
C GLY A 40 -12.94 24.72 26.07
N GLY A 41 -13.90 23.84 26.34
CA GLY A 41 -14.92 24.05 27.38
C GLY A 41 -14.32 24.19 28.78
N ILE A 42 -13.44 23.26 29.18
CA ILE A 42 -12.75 23.31 30.48
C ILE A 42 -11.93 24.61 30.61
N LEU A 43 -11.17 24.99 29.58
CA LEU A 43 -10.39 26.23 29.60
C LEU A 43 -11.28 27.48 29.64
N GLY A 44 -12.42 27.46 28.96
CA GLY A 44 -13.41 28.53 29.01
C GLY A 44 -14.03 28.72 30.38
N PHE A 45 -14.22 27.64 31.15
CA PHE A 45 -14.65 27.73 32.55
C PHE A 45 -13.56 28.31 33.47
N ILE A 46 -12.29 27.96 33.24
CA ILE A 46 -11.16 28.41 34.08
C ILE A 46 -10.82 29.88 33.83
N VAL A 47 -10.83 30.30 32.56
CA VAL A 47 -10.47 31.65 32.15
C VAL A 47 -11.76 32.41 31.86
N SER A 48 -12.37 32.96 32.92
CA SER A 48 -13.59 33.76 32.81
C SER A 48 -13.30 35.02 32.00
N SER A 49 -13.98 35.16 30.86
CA SER A 49 -13.97 36.36 30.02
C SER A 49 -15.39 36.68 29.60
N ASP A 50 -15.76 37.96 29.61
CA ASP A 50 -17.04 38.44 29.07
C ASP A 50 -17.02 38.37 27.53
N GLY A 51 -17.06 37.14 26.98
CA GLY A 51 -17.05 36.90 25.53
C GLY A 51 -16.47 35.54 25.11
N LEU A 52 -16.32 35.36 23.79
CA LEU A 52 -15.64 34.19 23.22
C LEU A 52 -14.17 34.20 23.62
N ASN A 53 -13.78 33.24 24.47
CA ASN A 53 -12.41 33.09 24.91
C ASN A 53 -11.54 32.48 23.79
N LEU A 54 -11.09 33.34 22.87
CA LEU A 54 -10.25 32.97 21.73
C LEU A 54 -8.96 32.24 22.17
N LEU A 55 -8.42 32.60 23.34
CA LEU A 55 -7.22 31.96 23.87
C LEU A 55 -7.51 30.51 24.31
N ALA A 56 -8.63 30.27 25.00
CA ALA A 56 -9.08 28.92 25.35
C ALA A 56 -9.33 28.05 24.10
N ILE A 57 -9.93 28.63 23.06
CA ILE A 57 -10.17 27.94 21.78
C ILE A 57 -8.84 27.55 21.12
N LEU A 58 -7.88 28.47 21.06
CA LEU A 58 -6.59 28.24 20.42
C LEU A 58 -5.74 27.22 21.19
N ILE A 59 -5.65 27.36 22.51
CA ILE A 59 -4.94 26.41 23.37
C ILE A 59 -5.60 25.03 23.27
N GLY A 60 -6.94 24.97 23.32
CA GLY A 60 -7.69 23.73 23.16
C GLY A 60 -7.41 23.05 21.83
N PHE A 61 -7.28 23.82 20.74
CA PHE A 61 -6.97 23.29 19.41
C PHE A 61 -5.59 22.62 19.39
N PHE A 62 -4.55 23.32 19.85
CA PHE A 62 -3.19 22.77 19.87
C PHE A 62 -3.05 21.59 20.83
N ALA A 63 -3.68 21.65 22.00
CA ALA A 63 -3.69 20.54 22.96
C ALA A 63 -4.36 19.30 22.36
N SER A 64 -5.52 19.46 21.71
CA SER A 64 -6.25 18.37 21.06
C SER A 64 -5.45 17.76 19.93
N TYR A 65 -4.80 18.59 19.10
CA TYR A 65 -3.91 18.13 18.04
C TYR A 65 -2.75 17.29 18.58
N GLY A 66 -2.11 17.73 19.67
CA GLY A 66 -1.02 16.99 20.30
C GLY A 66 -1.48 15.63 20.85
N ILE A 67 -2.63 15.61 21.53
CA ILE A 67 -3.19 14.38 22.11
C ILE A 67 -3.62 13.40 21.00
N THR A 68 -4.29 13.89 19.95
CA THR A 68 -4.72 13.03 18.83
C THR A 68 -3.54 12.47 18.06
N ALA A 69 -2.47 13.24 17.86
CA ALA A 69 -1.25 12.75 17.23
C ALA A 69 -0.61 11.59 18.04
N LEU A 70 -0.63 11.67 19.38
CA LEU A 70 -0.13 10.61 20.24
C LEU A 70 -1.02 9.35 20.17
N ILE A 71 -2.34 9.53 20.19
CA ILE A 71 -3.31 8.44 20.08
C ILE A 71 -3.19 7.76 18.71
N GLU A 72 -3.11 8.53 17.63
CA GLU A 72 -2.94 8.02 16.25
C GLU A 72 -1.72 7.11 16.15
N ARG A 73 -0.57 7.51 16.72
CA ARG A 73 0.65 6.69 16.71
C ARG A 73 0.42 5.32 17.36
N ARG A 74 -0.29 5.27 18.48
CA ARG A 74 -0.62 4.01 19.18
C ARG A 74 -1.65 3.19 18.43
N LEU A 75 -2.65 3.85 17.85
CA LEU A 75 -3.79 3.22 17.20
C LEU A 75 -3.38 2.57 15.87
N LYS A 76 -2.49 3.20 15.10
CA LYS A 76 -1.92 2.63 13.86
C LYS A 76 -1.23 1.28 14.07
N THR A 77 -0.62 1.07 15.22
CA THR A 77 0.08 -0.19 15.53
C THR A 77 -0.90 -1.32 15.88
N ARG A 78 -2.05 -1.00 16.49
CA ARG A 78 -2.99 -2.00 17.01
C ARG A 78 -4.21 -2.22 16.12
N TRP A 79 -4.69 -1.18 15.46
CA TRP A 79 -5.91 -1.24 14.66
C TRP A 79 -5.61 -1.63 13.22
N ARG A 80 -5.88 -2.89 12.90
CA ARG A 80 -5.75 -3.45 11.57
C ARG A 80 -6.97 -3.11 10.71
N SER A 81 -6.76 -2.91 9.41
CA SER A 81 -7.84 -2.66 8.43
C SER A 81 -8.85 -3.82 8.31
N GLY A 82 -8.43 -5.01 8.74
CA GLY A 82 -9.13 -6.28 8.48
C GLY A 82 -8.88 -6.81 7.07
N ARG A 83 -8.05 -6.13 6.27
CA ARG A 83 -7.57 -6.60 4.97
C ARG A 83 -6.16 -7.16 5.10
N TYR A 84 -5.90 -8.29 4.46
CA TYR A 84 -4.59 -8.93 4.46
C TYR A 84 -4.37 -9.73 3.19
N ILE A 85 -3.11 -9.96 2.88
CA ILE A 85 -2.68 -10.91 1.85
C ILE A 85 -2.25 -12.18 2.55
N GLU A 86 -2.83 -13.30 2.14
CA GLU A 86 -2.46 -14.63 2.58
C GLU A 86 -1.70 -15.33 1.46
N VAL A 87 -0.51 -15.82 1.78
CA VAL A 87 0.31 -16.62 0.86
C VAL A 87 0.42 -18.02 1.45
N THR A 88 -0.10 -18.98 0.70
CA THR A 88 -0.02 -20.43 0.98
C THR A 88 0.83 -21.10 -0.10
N ALA A 89 1.12 -22.38 0.05
CA ALA A 89 1.82 -23.14 -1.00
C ALA A 89 1.02 -23.19 -2.32
N ASP A 90 -0.31 -23.18 -2.24
CA ASP A 90 -1.19 -23.43 -3.38
C ASP A 90 -1.86 -22.18 -3.94
N ALA A 91 -1.84 -21.07 -3.20
CA ALA A 91 -2.54 -19.85 -3.59
C ALA A 91 -2.03 -18.58 -2.92
N VAL A 92 -2.23 -17.46 -3.60
CA VAL A 92 -2.14 -16.09 -3.07
C VAL A 92 -3.53 -15.48 -3.04
N ARG A 93 -3.96 -14.99 -1.87
CA ARG A 93 -5.30 -14.46 -1.67
C ARG A 93 -5.25 -13.07 -1.04
N VAL A 94 -6.17 -12.20 -1.47
CA VAL A 94 -6.50 -10.96 -0.77
C VAL A 94 -7.80 -11.19 -0.03
N ILE A 95 -7.77 -11.08 1.30
CA ILE A 95 -8.95 -11.28 2.14
C ILE A 95 -9.26 -9.97 2.86
N LYS A 96 -10.54 -9.62 2.91
CA LYS A 96 -11.05 -8.47 3.65
C LYS A 96 -12.21 -8.89 4.54
N ARG A 97 -12.00 -8.80 5.86
CA ARG A 97 -13.00 -9.13 6.88
C ARG A 97 -13.61 -10.52 6.69
N GLY A 98 -12.77 -11.50 6.31
CA GLY A 98 -13.16 -12.89 6.08
C GLY A 98 -13.66 -13.21 4.67
N ASN A 99 -13.88 -12.21 3.81
CA ASN A 99 -14.28 -12.42 2.43
C ASN A 99 -13.08 -12.35 1.50
N THR A 100 -12.92 -13.34 0.62
CA THR A 100 -11.90 -13.33 -0.44
C THR A 100 -12.27 -12.27 -1.49
N GLU A 101 -11.46 -11.22 -1.63
CA GLU A 101 -11.61 -10.20 -2.68
C GLU A 101 -11.00 -10.70 -4.00
N SER A 102 -9.88 -11.43 -3.93
CA SER A 102 -9.15 -11.93 -5.10
C SER A 102 -8.31 -13.13 -4.69
N GLU A 103 -8.17 -14.08 -5.61
CA GLU A 103 -7.41 -15.31 -5.41
C GLU A 103 -6.70 -15.70 -6.71
N LEU A 104 -5.44 -16.11 -6.58
CA LEU A 104 -4.64 -16.71 -7.64
C LEU A 104 -4.12 -18.04 -7.13
N GLN A 105 -4.32 -19.11 -7.91
CA GLN A 105 -3.85 -20.45 -7.57
C GLN A 105 -2.53 -20.75 -8.25
N ALA A 106 -1.67 -21.56 -7.63
CA ALA A 106 -0.33 -21.94 -8.14
C ALA A 106 -0.40 -22.49 -9.58
N GLY A 107 -1.40 -23.33 -9.85
CA GLY A 107 -1.59 -23.95 -11.18
C GLY A 107 -2.09 -23.02 -12.28
N GLN A 108 -2.36 -21.74 -11.99
CA GLN A 108 -2.79 -20.76 -12.99
C GLN A 108 -1.59 -20.09 -13.65
N ALA A 109 -1.73 -19.75 -14.94
CA ALA A 109 -0.78 -18.89 -15.62
C ALA A 109 -0.89 -17.47 -15.05
N VAL A 110 0.09 -17.09 -14.23
CA VAL A 110 0.18 -15.75 -13.64
C VAL A 110 1.37 -15.02 -14.25
N THR A 111 1.12 -13.81 -14.75
CA THR A 111 2.17 -12.90 -15.20
C THR A 111 2.53 -11.93 -14.08
N PRO A 112 3.75 -11.97 -13.53
CA PRO A 112 4.22 -10.97 -12.60
C PRO A 112 4.54 -9.66 -13.33
N LEU A 113 4.18 -8.55 -12.71
CA LEU A 113 4.45 -7.18 -13.14
C LEU A 113 5.17 -6.46 -12.01
N LEU A 114 6.43 -6.09 -12.25
CA LEU A 114 7.27 -5.37 -11.29
C LEU A 114 7.53 -3.97 -11.80
N TRP A 115 7.09 -2.96 -11.05
CA TRP A 115 7.36 -1.57 -11.42
C TRP A 115 7.63 -0.67 -10.22
N ARG A 116 8.34 0.41 -10.51
CA ARG A 116 8.67 1.45 -9.53
C ARG A 116 8.62 2.84 -10.13
N PHE A 117 8.38 3.83 -9.28
CA PHE A 117 8.58 5.24 -9.64
C PHE A 117 8.83 6.10 -8.41
N GLN A 118 9.42 7.28 -8.66
CA GLN A 118 9.68 8.26 -7.61
C GLN A 118 8.46 9.12 -7.34
N ILE A 119 8.10 9.26 -6.06
CA ILE A 119 6.99 10.06 -5.56
C ILE A 119 7.34 11.55 -5.68
N ARG A 120 6.54 12.26 -6.47
CA ARG A 120 6.65 13.72 -6.64
C ARG A 120 5.83 14.49 -5.61
N LYS A 121 4.56 14.13 -5.46
CA LYS A 121 3.62 14.76 -4.53
C LYS A 121 2.57 13.75 -4.09
N ARG A 122 2.55 13.41 -2.80
CA ARG A 122 1.50 12.63 -2.14
C ARG A 122 1.37 13.13 -0.71
N ALA A 123 0.14 13.26 -0.20
CA ALA A 123 -0.13 13.93 1.08
C ALA A 123 0.57 13.29 2.31
N ARG A 124 1.03 12.03 2.20
CA ARG A 124 1.57 11.24 3.32
C ARG A 124 2.99 10.73 3.14
N ILE A 125 3.49 10.76 1.90
CA ILE A 125 4.80 10.19 1.56
C ILE A 125 5.71 11.34 1.14
N PRO A 126 6.89 11.51 1.77
CA PRO A 126 7.77 12.61 1.44
C PRO A 126 8.19 12.58 -0.04
N LYS A 127 8.42 13.75 -0.61
CA LYS A 127 8.96 13.87 -1.97
C LYS A 127 10.30 13.14 -2.05
N GLY A 128 10.52 12.44 -3.16
CA GLY A 128 11.77 11.75 -3.44
C GLY A 128 11.81 10.29 -2.98
N TRP A 129 10.83 9.86 -2.17
CA TRP A 129 10.62 8.45 -1.86
C TRP A 129 10.21 7.68 -3.11
N TRP A 130 10.38 6.37 -3.06
CA TRP A 130 10.06 5.46 -4.16
C TRP A 130 8.85 4.61 -3.83
N MET A 131 8.03 4.32 -4.82
CA MET A 131 7.00 3.30 -4.77
C MET A 131 7.52 2.08 -5.51
N TYR A 132 7.41 0.91 -4.90
CA TYR A 132 7.66 -0.40 -5.51
C TYR A 132 6.37 -1.20 -5.47
N ALA A 133 6.00 -1.82 -6.59
CA ALA A 133 4.81 -2.64 -6.70
C ALA A 133 5.11 -3.96 -7.41
N LEU A 134 4.47 -5.02 -6.90
CA LEU A 134 4.37 -6.32 -7.51
C LEU A 134 2.89 -6.59 -7.79
N GLY A 135 2.54 -6.63 -9.07
CA GLY A 135 1.26 -7.10 -9.58
C GLY A 135 1.38 -8.56 -10.02
N LEU A 136 0.41 -9.37 -9.66
CA LEU A 136 0.24 -10.73 -10.15
C LEU A 136 -1.04 -10.73 -10.99
N GLU A 137 -0.89 -10.87 -12.31
CA GLU A 137 -1.97 -10.84 -13.28
C GLU A 137 -2.28 -12.27 -13.74
N GLY A 138 -3.41 -12.82 -13.29
CA GLY A 138 -3.98 -14.06 -13.82
C GLY A 138 -5.21 -13.78 -14.70
N ASP A 139 -5.80 -14.83 -15.26
CA ASP A 139 -6.94 -14.71 -16.19
C ASP A 139 -8.19 -14.08 -15.55
N ALA A 140 -8.46 -14.41 -14.28
CA ALA A 140 -9.69 -14.02 -13.57
C ALA A 140 -9.47 -12.96 -12.48
N ALA A 141 -8.22 -12.76 -12.03
CA ALA A 141 -7.93 -11.90 -10.90
C ALA A 141 -6.57 -11.21 -11.06
N VAL A 142 -6.47 -10.02 -10.45
CA VAL A 142 -5.21 -9.28 -10.35
C VAL A 142 -5.00 -8.95 -8.89
N ILE A 143 -3.85 -9.36 -8.34
CA ILE A 143 -3.43 -9.03 -6.98
C ILE A 143 -2.26 -8.06 -7.08
N THR A 144 -2.36 -6.89 -6.45
CA THR A 144 -1.27 -5.91 -6.47
C THR A 144 -0.88 -5.52 -5.05
N ALA A 145 0.35 -5.86 -4.67
CA ALA A 145 0.97 -5.41 -3.44
C ALA A 145 1.95 -4.28 -3.74
N TYR A 146 2.05 -3.29 -2.86
CA TYR A 146 3.02 -2.21 -3.03
C TYR A 146 3.52 -1.67 -1.69
N ALA A 147 4.70 -1.06 -1.70
CA ALA A 147 5.27 -0.39 -0.55
C ALA A 147 6.01 0.89 -0.93
N PHE A 148 6.22 1.76 0.07
CA PHE A 148 7.01 2.97 -0.08
C PHE A 148 8.38 2.81 0.56
N PHE A 149 9.40 3.15 -0.20
CA PHE A 149 10.80 3.05 0.15
C PHE A 149 11.34 4.45 0.34
N SER A 150 12.04 4.68 1.45
CA SER A 150 12.91 5.85 1.57
C SER A 150 14.04 5.77 0.52
N PRO A 151 14.71 6.89 0.21
CA PRO A 151 15.84 6.88 -0.72
C PRO A 151 16.91 5.84 -0.35
N ALA A 152 17.32 5.80 0.92
CA ALA A 152 18.29 4.83 1.43
C ALA A 152 17.81 3.38 1.30
N GLN A 153 16.54 3.09 1.60
CA GLN A 153 15.97 1.75 1.41
C GLN A 153 15.93 1.33 -0.06
N SER A 154 15.63 2.27 -0.97
CA SER A 154 15.64 2.00 -2.40
C SER A 154 17.05 1.74 -2.94
N GLU A 155 18.06 2.43 -2.41
CA GLU A 155 19.46 2.21 -2.81
C GLU A 155 20.00 0.87 -2.30
N ALA A 156 19.59 0.47 -1.09
CA ALA A 156 19.99 -0.80 -0.48
C ALA A 156 19.21 -2.02 -1.02
N TYR A 157 18.11 -1.82 -1.75
CA TYR A 157 17.26 -2.93 -2.17
C TYR A 157 17.85 -3.69 -3.36
N ALA A 158 18.24 -4.95 -3.12
CA ALA A 158 18.96 -5.78 -4.10
C ALA A 158 18.20 -6.02 -5.40
N LEU A 159 16.86 -6.15 -5.34
CA LEU A 159 16.04 -6.47 -6.52
C LEU A 159 15.63 -5.22 -7.32
N THR A 160 16.20 -4.04 -7.04
CA THR A 160 15.80 -2.77 -7.69
C THR A 160 15.85 -2.82 -9.22
N SER A 161 16.77 -3.60 -9.80
CA SER A 161 16.90 -3.79 -11.25
C SER A 161 15.76 -4.61 -11.87
N GLU A 162 15.10 -5.48 -11.10
CA GLU A 162 13.95 -6.27 -11.56
C GLU A 162 12.69 -5.39 -11.69
N PHE A 163 12.61 -4.29 -10.94
CA PHE A 163 11.49 -3.35 -10.98
C PHE A 163 11.68 -2.31 -12.08
N LYS A 164 10.80 -2.37 -13.08
CA LYS A 164 10.83 -1.45 -14.23
C LYS A 164 10.47 -0.03 -13.80
N LEU A 165 11.27 0.93 -14.26
CA LEU A 165 11.00 2.33 -13.99
C LEU A 165 9.80 2.81 -14.82
N LEU A 166 8.70 3.14 -14.15
CA LEU A 166 7.53 3.72 -14.80
C LEU A 166 7.75 5.22 -15.04
N GLU A 167 7.96 5.62 -16.30
CA GLU A 167 8.13 7.03 -16.63
C GLU A 167 6.82 7.81 -16.48
N GLY A 168 6.92 9.05 -16.02
CA GLY A 168 5.76 9.94 -15.92
C GLY A 168 5.22 10.30 -17.30
N LYS A 169 3.87 10.33 -17.44
CA LYS A 169 3.12 10.60 -18.70
C LYS A 169 3.66 11.77 -19.55
N LYS A 170 4.32 12.77 -18.94
CA LYS A 170 4.84 13.99 -19.60
C LYS A 170 6.13 13.78 -20.43
N LYS A 171 6.88 12.69 -20.24
CA LYS A 171 8.11 12.43 -21.01
C LYS A 171 7.87 11.80 -22.38
N GLN A 172 6.74 11.11 -22.58
CA GLN A 172 6.42 10.45 -23.86
C GLN A 172 5.90 11.41 -24.93
N SER A 173 5.23 12.50 -24.56
CA SER A 173 4.66 13.46 -25.53
C SER A 173 5.70 14.39 -26.19
N GLY A 174 6.99 14.27 -25.83
CA GLY A 174 8.05 15.18 -26.30
C GLY A 174 9.20 14.54 -27.09
N LYS A 175 9.18 13.23 -27.39
CA LYS A 175 10.29 12.60 -28.13
C LYS A 175 9.97 12.42 -29.61
N GLN A 176 10.67 13.21 -30.39
CA GLN A 176 10.82 13.19 -31.84
C GLN A 176 11.05 11.76 -32.37
N GLN A 177 10.34 11.47 -33.46
CA GLN A 177 10.47 10.27 -34.28
C GLN A 177 11.87 10.21 -34.89
N HIS A 178 12.68 9.20 -34.53
CA HIS A 178 13.82 8.74 -35.31
C HIS A 178 13.49 7.36 -35.90
N PRO A 179 13.53 7.17 -37.23
CA PRO A 179 12.86 6.06 -37.92
C PRO A 179 13.76 4.82 -38.14
N ILE A 180 14.45 4.29 -37.12
CA ILE A 180 15.34 3.10 -37.30
C ILE A 180 15.09 1.97 -36.25
N MET A 181 14.13 2.08 -35.34
CA MET A 181 13.87 1.02 -34.33
C MET A 181 12.37 0.68 -34.14
N GLU A 182 11.64 0.35 -35.21
CA GLU A 182 10.19 0.12 -35.14
C GLU A 182 9.75 -1.22 -34.52
N THR A 183 10.61 -2.23 -34.43
CA THR A 183 10.24 -3.55 -33.86
C THR A 183 10.48 -3.64 -32.35
N THR A 184 11.50 -2.95 -31.83
CA THR A 184 11.76 -2.85 -30.38
C THR A 184 10.76 -1.91 -29.69
N THR A 185 10.22 -0.91 -30.41
CA THR A 185 9.30 0.09 -29.84
C THR A 185 7.90 -0.45 -29.59
N LEU A 186 7.36 -1.33 -30.43
CA LEU A 186 5.99 -1.85 -30.24
C LEU A 186 5.87 -2.75 -29.00
N ARG A 187 6.83 -3.67 -28.78
CA ARG A 187 6.84 -4.53 -27.59
C ARG A 187 7.05 -3.72 -26.31
N ALA A 188 8.00 -2.78 -26.33
CA ALA A 188 8.25 -1.89 -25.20
C ALA A 188 7.04 -0.99 -24.89
N ALA A 189 6.36 -0.47 -25.92
CA ALA A 189 5.14 0.32 -25.77
C ALA A 189 3.98 -0.52 -25.19
N GLY A 190 3.85 -1.79 -25.62
CA GLY A 190 2.87 -2.73 -25.08
C GLY A 190 3.11 -3.02 -23.59
N GLU A 191 4.36 -3.26 -23.22
CA GLU A 191 4.75 -3.47 -21.82
C GLU A 191 4.49 -2.24 -20.95
N GLU A 192 4.89 -1.05 -21.41
CA GLU A 192 4.65 0.19 -20.66
C GLU A 192 3.14 0.45 -20.48
N ARG A 193 2.31 0.10 -21.48
CA ARG A 193 0.85 0.17 -21.38
C ARG A 193 0.33 -0.79 -20.30
N ARG A 194 0.83 -2.03 -20.23
CA ARG A 194 0.47 -3.01 -19.19
C ARG A 194 0.83 -2.50 -17.80
N LEU A 195 2.04 -1.99 -17.60
CA LEU A 195 2.46 -1.45 -16.31
C LEU A 195 1.62 -0.24 -15.88
N ARG A 196 1.18 0.60 -16.82
CA ARG A 196 0.27 1.72 -16.51
C ARG A 196 -1.13 1.24 -16.13
N ALA A 197 -1.66 0.23 -16.80
CA ALA A 197 -2.93 -0.37 -16.42
C ALA A 197 -2.83 -0.99 -15.01
N ALA A 198 -1.73 -1.69 -14.72
CA ALA A 198 -1.45 -2.21 -13.39
C ALA A 198 -1.31 -1.10 -12.33
N GLU A 199 -0.71 0.04 -12.67
CA GLU A 199 -0.63 1.20 -11.80
C GLU A 199 -2.01 1.85 -11.54
N GLU A 200 -2.86 1.92 -12.55
CA GLU A 200 -4.25 2.38 -12.39
C GLU A 200 -5.04 1.42 -11.49
N PHE A 201 -4.86 0.11 -11.67
CA PHE A 201 -5.44 -0.90 -10.79
C PHE A 201 -4.92 -0.78 -9.35
N ARG A 202 -3.61 -0.59 -9.15
CA ARG A 202 -2.98 -0.34 -7.83
C ARG A 202 -3.64 0.83 -7.10
N TRP A 203 -4.05 1.87 -7.81
CA TRP A 203 -4.73 3.01 -7.20
C TRP A 203 -6.11 2.65 -6.62
N ILE A 204 -6.81 1.72 -7.27
CA ILE A 204 -8.19 1.32 -6.93
C ILE A 204 -8.19 0.23 -5.85
N SER A 205 -7.37 -0.81 -6.03
CA SER A 205 -7.44 -2.06 -5.26
C SER A 205 -6.09 -2.50 -4.71
N GLY A 206 -5.02 -1.73 -4.91
CA GLY A 206 -3.68 -2.07 -4.41
C GLY A 206 -3.67 -2.25 -2.90
N ALA A 207 -2.82 -3.17 -2.45
CA ALA A 207 -2.63 -3.48 -1.04
C ALA A 207 -1.33 -2.85 -0.55
N GLU A 208 -1.43 -1.83 0.31
CA GLU A 208 -0.27 -1.13 0.85
C GLU A 208 0.37 -1.96 1.97
N MET A 209 1.62 -2.38 1.76
CA MET A 209 2.44 -3.10 2.72
C MET A 209 3.50 -2.18 3.36
N PRO A 210 3.88 -2.45 4.62
CA PRO A 210 5.15 -1.99 5.19
C PRO A 210 6.34 -2.50 4.38
N TYR A 211 7.46 -1.77 4.44
CA TYR A 211 8.70 -2.14 3.75
C TYR A 211 9.12 -3.60 4.04
N ASP A 212 9.31 -3.99 5.31
CA ASP A 212 9.80 -5.33 5.66
C ASP A 212 8.84 -6.46 5.26
N ASP A 213 7.53 -6.18 5.29
CA ASP A 213 6.50 -7.13 4.88
C ASP A 213 6.51 -7.31 3.36
N PHE A 214 6.70 -6.22 2.62
CA PHE A 214 6.80 -6.26 1.16
C PHE A 214 8.04 -7.02 0.68
N ILE A 215 9.21 -6.82 1.32
CA ILE A 215 10.42 -7.58 1.00
C ILE A 215 10.17 -9.08 1.16
N ARG A 216 9.67 -9.49 2.33
CA ARG A 216 9.35 -10.89 2.63
C ARG A 216 8.29 -11.47 1.70
N TYR A 217 7.28 -10.67 1.35
CA TYR A 217 6.27 -11.06 0.38
C TYR A 217 6.88 -11.33 -1.00
N VAL A 218 7.70 -10.43 -1.53
CA VAL A 218 8.35 -10.62 -2.85
C VAL A 218 9.25 -11.85 -2.84
N GLU A 219 10.06 -12.03 -1.81
CA GLU A 219 10.92 -13.22 -1.64
C GLU A 219 10.10 -14.51 -1.57
N GLN A 220 8.99 -14.50 -0.83
CA GLN A 220 8.10 -15.65 -0.71
C GLN A 220 7.41 -15.98 -2.03
N ILE A 221 6.96 -14.99 -2.81
CA ILE A 221 6.38 -15.27 -4.13
C ILE A 221 7.44 -15.86 -5.07
N LYS A 222 8.64 -15.27 -5.09
CA LYS A 222 9.77 -15.75 -5.91
C LYS A 222 10.16 -17.20 -5.57
N ALA A 223 10.16 -17.55 -4.27
CA ALA A 223 10.50 -18.89 -3.82
C ALA A 223 9.35 -19.91 -3.96
N GLY A 224 8.11 -19.47 -3.74
CA GLY A 224 6.93 -20.33 -3.69
C GLY A 224 6.30 -20.62 -5.05
N PHE A 225 6.48 -19.74 -6.03
CA PHE A 225 5.85 -19.85 -7.36
C PHE A 225 6.89 -19.62 -8.47
N PRO A 226 7.90 -20.49 -8.62
CA PRO A 226 8.95 -20.35 -9.64
C PRO A 226 8.39 -20.34 -11.07
N GLU A 227 7.22 -20.92 -11.30
CA GLU A 227 6.49 -20.91 -12.57
C GLU A 227 5.98 -19.52 -12.98
N TRP A 228 5.86 -18.57 -12.04
CA TRP A 228 5.44 -17.19 -12.32
C TRP A 228 6.65 -16.36 -12.76
N ALA A 229 7.11 -16.59 -14.00
CA ALA A 229 8.26 -15.93 -14.59
C ALA A 229 7.97 -14.50 -15.09
N PRO A 230 8.93 -13.55 -15.04
CA PRO A 230 10.26 -13.67 -14.44
C PRO A 230 10.22 -13.07 -13.04
N LEU A 231 9.80 -13.87 -12.04
CA LEU A 231 10.26 -13.63 -10.67
C LEU A 231 11.52 -14.44 -10.36
N SER A 232 11.87 -15.46 -11.15
CA SER A 232 13.09 -16.28 -11.06
C SER A 232 14.34 -15.55 -11.52
#